data_AF-A0A3D4ALF0-F1
#
_entry.id   AF-A0A3D4ALF0-F1
#
_cell.length_a   1.000
_cell.length_b   1.000
_cell.length_c   1.000
_cell.angle_alpha   90.00
_cell.angle_beta   90.00
_cell.angle_gamma   90.00
#
_symmetry.space_group_name_H-M   'P 1'
#
loop_
_entity.id
_entity.type
_entity.pdbx_description
1 polymer ?
#
loop_
_entity_poly.entity_id
_entity_poly.type
_entity_poly.pdbx_seq_one_letter_code
_entity_poly.pdbx_strand_id
1 'polypeptide(L)'
;MTRSEWVIKQLKSWQNISSVLSLLGFLTYLLVFDFNPTFVVIFFVLFFLATAWRMLAMMLVFSIIAFGIVSLLPFLAPVAFIIMLGLFFARIGFVLKNWRAVISGLLVYGLAYTLYDEKIFVLLDPIYKAGGYLITSVPTTWLGGLQLDLFYTCFQLTFTACVIAFFFQFLLYWQYRNGYTATGALNIMGSIPLVIIALILPFLKLVSADGMIADGAGGDYMHQGDFAPDGDVVHDTAIAQDSYMS
;
A
#
# COMPACT_ATOMS: atom_id res chain seq x y z
N MET A 1 9.43 -14.73 -32.19
CA MET A 1 9.39 -15.06 -30.74
C MET A 1 7.98 -15.52 -30.42
N THR A 2 7.83 -16.75 -29.93
CA THR A 2 6.52 -17.30 -29.58
C THR A 2 6.02 -16.74 -28.24
N ARG A 3 4.70 -16.79 -27.97
CA ARG A 3 4.13 -16.31 -26.69
C ARG A 3 4.73 -17.05 -25.48
N SER A 4 5.03 -18.34 -25.63
CA SER A 4 5.68 -19.15 -24.59
C SER A 4 7.12 -18.70 -24.33
N GLU A 5 7.92 -18.48 -25.38
CA GLU A 5 9.28 -17.94 -25.25
C GLU A 5 9.29 -16.59 -24.54
N TRP A 6 8.34 -15.71 -24.89
CA TRP A 6 8.23 -14.40 -24.27
C TRP A 6 7.93 -14.52 -22.77
N VAL A 7 7.01 -15.41 -22.37
CA VAL A 7 6.67 -15.62 -20.95
C VAL A 7 7.86 -16.21 -20.18
N ILE A 8 8.54 -17.21 -20.76
CA ILE A 8 9.73 -17.83 -20.13
C ILE A 8 10.84 -16.79 -19.92
N LYS A 9 11.04 -15.88 -20.89
CA LYS A 9 12.01 -14.79 -20.75
C LYS A 9 11.65 -13.85 -19.60
N GLN A 10 10.37 -13.53 -19.40
CA GLN A 10 9.94 -12.73 -18.25
C GLN A 10 10.06 -13.51 -16.93
N LEU A 11 9.76 -14.81 -16.93
CA LEU A 11 9.86 -15.67 -15.75
C LEU A 11 11.29 -15.78 -15.23
N LYS A 12 12.26 -15.87 -16.15
CA LYS A 12 13.71 -15.89 -15.86
C LYS A 12 14.31 -14.49 -15.63
N SER A 13 13.50 -13.43 -15.70
CA SER A 13 13.99 -12.09 -15.39
C SER A 13 14.50 -12.02 -13.96
N TRP A 14 15.63 -11.35 -13.77
CA TRP A 14 16.24 -11.15 -12.45
C TRP A 14 15.24 -10.51 -11.45
N GLN A 15 14.39 -9.60 -11.93
CA GLN A 15 13.36 -8.94 -11.12
C GLN A 15 12.28 -9.91 -10.64
N ASN A 16 11.87 -10.86 -11.50
CA ASN A 16 10.87 -11.86 -11.14
C ASN A 16 11.42 -12.81 -10.07
N ILE A 17 12.63 -13.33 -10.30
CA ILE A 17 13.31 -14.24 -9.38
C ILE A 17 13.54 -13.56 -8.03
N SER A 18 14.02 -12.31 -8.03
CA SER A 18 14.25 -11.55 -6.81
C SER A 18 12.96 -11.34 -6.01
N SER A 19 11.84 -11.04 -6.67
CA SER A 19 10.55 -10.79 -6.01
C SER A 19 9.94 -12.07 -5.42
N VAL A 20 10.05 -13.19 -6.11
CA VAL A 20 9.59 -14.50 -5.60
C VAL A 20 10.46 -14.95 -4.44
N LEU A 21 11.78 -14.80 -4.56
CA LEU A 21 12.72 -15.21 -3.51
C LEU A 21 12.59 -14.37 -2.25
N SER A 22 12.36 -13.05 -2.38
CA SER A 22 12.13 -12.18 -1.22
C SER A 22 10.84 -12.53 -0.49
N LEU A 23 9.75 -12.79 -1.22
CA LEU A 23 8.47 -13.20 -0.64
C LEU A 23 8.56 -14.58 0.01
N LEU A 24 9.23 -15.53 -0.62
CA LEU A 24 9.46 -16.86 -0.06
C LEU A 24 10.33 -16.80 1.20
N GLY A 25 11.45 -16.07 1.16
CA GLY A 25 12.32 -15.90 2.32
C GLY A 25 11.62 -15.23 3.51
N PHE A 26 10.79 -14.22 3.24
CA PHE A 26 10.00 -13.54 4.26
C PHE A 26 8.92 -14.45 4.88
N LEU A 27 8.20 -15.22 4.06
CA LEU A 27 7.20 -16.16 4.58
C LEU A 27 7.83 -17.26 5.43
N THR A 28 8.98 -17.80 4.99
CA THR A 28 9.72 -18.77 5.79
C THR A 28 10.19 -18.15 7.12
N TYR A 29 10.66 -16.89 7.10
CA TYR A 29 11.03 -16.18 8.33
C TYR A 29 9.84 -16.04 9.29
N LEU A 30 8.68 -15.58 8.81
CA LEU A 30 7.47 -15.45 9.64
C LEU A 30 6.95 -16.77 10.21
N LEU A 31 7.18 -17.88 9.50
CA LEU A 31 6.71 -19.19 9.92
C LEU A 31 7.68 -19.88 10.89
N VAL A 32 8.97 -19.54 10.85
CA VAL A 32 10.01 -20.12 11.72
C VAL A 32 10.23 -19.32 13.00
N PHE A 33 10.14 -17.99 12.92
CA PHE A 33 10.29 -17.10 14.07
C PHE A 33 8.92 -16.64 14.58
N ASP A 34 8.85 -16.24 15.85
CA ASP A 34 7.60 -15.76 16.45
C ASP A 34 6.95 -14.67 15.60
N PHE A 35 5.63 -14.82 15.40
CA PHE A 35 4.86 -13.90 14.59
C PHE A 35 4.88 -12.50 15.23
N ASN A 36 5.44 -11.52 14.50
CA ASN A 36 5.41 -10.13 14.91
C ASN A 36 4.83 -9.27 13.78
N PRO A 37 3.67 -8.61 14.01
CA PRO A 37 2.99 -7.84 12.97
C PRO A 37 3.83 -6.67 12.44
N THR A 38 4.78 -6.18 13.24
CA THR A 38 5.68 -5.08 12.85
C THR A 38 6.60 -5.49 11.69
N PHE A 39 7.14 -6.72 11.72
CA PHE A 39 7.99 -7.20 10.63
C PHE A 39 7.21 -7.38 9.33
N VAL A 40 5.92 -7.71 9.41
CA VAL A 40 5.03 -7.76 8.24
C VAL A 40 4.93 -6.41 7.59
N VAL A 41 4.62 -5.38 8.37
CA VAL A 41 4.51 -4.00 7.85
C VAL A 41 5.84 -3.54 7.25
N ILE A 42 6.96 -3.74 7.97
CA ILE A 42 8.29 -3.34 7.48
C ILE A 42 8.63 -4.02 6.15
N PHE A 43 8.43 -5.33 6.05
CA PHE A 43 8.72 -6.07 4.82
C PHE A 43 7.88 -5.57 3.65
N PHE A 44 6.57 -5.41 3.83
CA PHE A 44 5.70 -4.95 2.74
C PHE A 44 5.97 -3.50 2.34
N VAL A 45 6.38 -2.63 3.28
CA VAL A 45 6.82 -1.26 2.97
C VAL A 45 8.12 -1.28 2.17
N LEU A 46 9.10 -2.09 2.56
CA LEU A 46 10.36 -2.23 1.82
C LEU A 46 10.15 -2.86 0.43
N PHE A 47 9.33 -3.89 0.34
CA PHE A 47 8.93 -4.54 -0.91
C PHE A 47 8.21 -3.54 -1.82
N PHE A 48 7.29 -2.76 -1.25
CA PHE A 48 6.61 -1.67 -1.93
C PHE A 48 7.60 -0.62 -2.47
N LEU A 49 8.52 -0.11 -1.64
CA LEU A 49 9.54 0.85 -2.08
C LEU A 49 10.41 0.28 -3.19
N ALA A 50 10.90 -0.96 -3.04
CA ALA A 50 11.78 -1.59 -4.03
C ALA A 50 11.09 -1.82 -5.37
N THR A 51 9.82 -2.24 -5.37
CA THR A 51 9.06 -2.53 -6.60
C THR A 51 8.50 -1.27 -7.25
N ALA A 52 8.06 -0.28 -6.47
CA ALA A 52 7.44 0.95 -6.95
C ALA A 52 8.42 2.11 -7.16
N TRP A 53 9.70 1.99 -6.78
CA TRP A 53 10.68 3.09 -6.81
C TRP A 53 10.72 3.83 -8.15
N ARG A 54 10.71 3.10 -9.27
CA ARG A 54 10.78 3.71 -10.61
C ARG A 54 9.54 4.56 -10.91
N MET A 55 8.36 4.14 -10.47
CA MET A 55 7.13 4.91 -10.65
C MET A 55 7.08 6.09 -9.69
N LEU A 56 7.45 5.87 -8.42
CA LEU A 56 7.54 6.90 -7.39
C LEU A 56 8.47 8.04 -7.81
N ALA A 57 9.68 7.71 -8.27
CA ALA A 57 10.67 8.69 -8.71
C ALA A 57 10.15 9.53 -9.87
N MET A 58 9.51 8.91 -10.87
CA MET A 58 8.93 9.66 -12.00
C MET A 58 7.81 10.58 -11.54
N MET A 59 6.92 10.11 -10.66
CA MET A 59 5.84 10.93 -10.10
C MET A 59 6.39 12.11 -9.28
N LEU A 60 7.44 11.90 -8.49
CA LEU A 60 8.08 12.94 -7.69
C LEU A 60 8.75 14.00 -8.56
N VAL A 61 9.48 13.58 -9.61
CA VAL A 61 10.10 14.50 -10.57
C VAL A 61 9.04 15.37 -11.25
N PHE A 62 7.95 14.78 -11.76
CA PHE A 62 6.86 15.55 -12.36
C PHE A 62 6.16 16.48 -11.36
N SER A 63 6.01 16.06 -10.10
CA SER A 63 5.42 16.91 -9.04
C SER A 63 6.29 18.13 -8.76
N ILE A 64 7.61 17.98 -8.70
CA ILE A 64 8.54 19.10 -8.46
C ILE A 64 8.49 20.09 -9.64
N ILE A 65 8.51 19.58 -10.87
CA ILE A 65 8.42 20.41 -12.07
C ILE A 65 7.09 21.16 -12.12
N ALA A 66 5.97 20.46 -11.88
CA ALA A 66 4.64 21.06 -11.89
C ALA A 66 4.48 22.11 -10.78
N PHE A 67 4.98 21.82 -9.57
CA PHE A 67 4.98 22.77 -8.46
C PHE A 67 5.77 24.04 -8.81
N GLY A 68 6.96 23.89 -9.39
CA GLY A 68 7.78 25.03 -9.82
C GLY A 68 7.14 25.90 -10.90
N ILE A 69 6.37 25.28 -11.82
CA ILE A 69 5.63 26.03 -12.86
C ILE A 69 4.44 26.79 -12.25
N VAL A 70 3.67 26.14 -11.38
CA VAL A 70 2.46 26.74 -10.77
C VAL A 70 2.82 27.85 -9.80
N SER A 71 3.93 27.75 -9.07
CA SER A 71 4.38 28.82 -8.16
C SER A 71 4.73 30.13 -8.88
N LEU A 72 5.05 30.09 -10.17
CA LEU A 72 5.45 31.26 -10.94
C LEU A 72 4.27 31.99 -11.63
N LEU A 73 3.14 31.31 -11.88
CA LEU A 73 2.04 31.86 -12.69
C LEU A 73 0.66 31.60 -12.05
N PRO A 74 0.15 32.50 -11.19
CA PRO A 74 -1.11 32.30 -10.44
C PRO A 74 -2.38 32.39 -11.29
N PHE A 75 -2.33 32.95 -12.50
CA PHE A 75 -3.50 33.01 -13.40
C PHE A 75 -3.86 31.64 -14.02
N LEU A 76 -3.03 30.61 -13.81
CA LEU A 76 -3.25 29.27 -14.35
C LEU A 76 -4.33 28.48 -13.60
N ALA A 77 -4.91 29.02 -12.53
CA ALA A 77 -5.87 28.30 -11.67
C ALA A 77 -7.10 27.73 -12.42
N PRO A 78 -7.78 28.45 -13.34
CA PRO A 78 -8.89 27.87 -14.10
C PRO A 78 -8.45 26.76 -15.06
N VAL A 79 -7.26 26.90 -15.64
CA VAL A 79 -6.64 25.89 -16.51
C VAL A 79 -6.27 24.64 -15.69
N ALA A 80 -5.75 24.83 -14.48
CA ALA A 80 -5.41 23.76 -13.56
C ALA A 80 -6.65 22.93 -13.15
N PHE A 81 -7.82 23.57 -13.02
CA PHE A 81 -9.08 22.86 -12.76
C PHE A 81 -9.45 21.91 -13.92
N ILE A 82 -9.35 22.38 -15.17
CA ILE A 82 -9.60 21.55 -16.36
C ILE A 82 -8.58 20.40 -16.46
N ILE A 83 -7.30 20.70 -16.20
CA ILE A 83 -6.24 19.69 -16.15
C ILE A 83 -6.51 18.65 -15.07
N MET A 84 -6.96 19.06 -13.88
CA MET A 84 -7.31 18.14 -12.78
C MET A 84 -8.41 17.16 -13.20
N LEU A 85 -9.46 17.64 -13.86
CA LEU A 85 -10.55 16.80 -14.38
C LEU A 85 -10.04 15.83 -15.45
N GLY A 86 -9.21 16.31 -16.39
CA GLY A 86 -8.58 15.47 -17.41
C GLY A 86 -7.66 14.40 -16.82
N LEU A 87 -6.84 14.75 -15.83
CA LEU A 87 -5.97 13.81 -15.12
C LEU A 87 -6.76 12.78 -14.32
N PHE A 88 -7.94 13.13 -13.81
CA PHE A 88 -8.83 12.20 -13.13
C PHE A 88 -9.34 11.11 -14.09
N PHE A 89 -9.87 11.48 -15.25
CA PHE A 89 -10.29 10.51 -16.26
C PHE A 89 -9.12 9.70 -16.81
N ALA A 90 -7.95 10.32 -17.01
CA ALA A 90 -6.73 9.61 -17.42
C ALA A 90 -6.31 8.55 -16.39
N ARG A 91 -6.49 8.84 -15.09
CA ARG A 91 -6.16 7.93 -13.99
C ARG A 91 -7.13 6.76 -13.91
N ILE A 92 -8.44 6.99 -14.06
CA ILE A 92 -9.42 5.90 -14.20
C ILE A 92 -9.11 5.06 -15.44
N GLY A 93 -8.81 5.70 -16.57
CA GLY A 93 -8.43 5.01 -17.81
C GLY A 93 -7.19 4.13 -17.63
N PHE A 94 -6.19 4.59 -16.88
CA PHE A 94 -5.01 3.78 -16.54
C PHE A 94 -5.36 2.55 -15.71
N VAL A 95 -6.24 2.69 -14.71
CA VAL A 95 -6.68 1.59 -13.85
C VAL A 95 -7.51 0.57 -14.63
N LEU A 96 -8.44 1.03 -15.46
CA LEU A 96 -9.25 0.16 -16.32
C LEU A 96 -8.38 -0.56 -17.35
N LYS A 97 -7.39 0.12 -17.95
CA LYS A 97 -6.45 -0.49 -18.89
C LYS A 97 -5.57 -1.56 -18.23
N ASN A 98 -5.19 -1.36 -16.96
CA ASN A 98 -4.31 -2.26 -16.21
C ASN A 98 -5.02 -3.05 -15.11
N TRP A 99 -6.34 -3.24 -15.22
CA TRP A 99 -7.20 -3.81 -14.18
C TRP A 99 -6.70 -5.17 -13.65
N ARG A 100 -6.03 -5.96 -14.48
CA ARG A 100 -5.47 -7.27 -14.13
C ARG A 100 -4.29 -7.17 -13.18
N ALA A 101 -3.39 -6.23 -13.45
CA ALA A 101 -2.27 -5.94 -12.56
C ALA A 101 -2.79 -5.34 -11.24
N VAL A 102 -3.82 -4.48 -11.31
CA VAL A 102 -4.50 -3.92 -10.13
C VAL A 102 -5.15 -5.01 -9.27
N ILE A 103 -5.86 -5.98 -9.86
CA ILE A 103 -6.41 -7.10 -9.08
C ILE A 103 -5.28 -7.93 -8.46
N SER A 104 -4.22 -8.23 -9.21
CA SER A 104 -3.14 -9.06 -8.70
C SER A 104 -2.43 -8.45 -7.50
N GLY A 105 -2.14 -7.15 -7.51
CA GLY A 105 -1.48 -6.54 -6.37
C GLY A 105 -2.46 -6.22 -5.24
N LEU A 106 -3.76 -5.99 -5.52
CA LEU A 106 -4.78 -5.95 -4.46
C LEU A 106 -4.82 -7.28 -3.70
N LEU A 107 -4.68 -8.42 -4.40
CA LEU A 107 -4.57 -9.73 -3.76
C LEU A 107 -3.29 -9.87 -2.92
N VAL A 108 -2.17 -9.29 -3.36
CA VAL A 108 -0.92 -9.34 -2.58
C VAL A 108 -0.92 -8.43 -1.36
N TYR A 109 -1.47 -7.21 -1.47
CA TYR A 109 -1.66 -6.35 -0.31
C TYR A 109 -2.80 -6.85 0.60
N GLY A 110 -3.81 -7.51 0.03
CA GLY A 110 -4.82 -8.24 0.80
C GLY A 110 -4.21 -9.39 1.60
N LEU A 111 -3.29 -10.14 0.99
CA LEU A 111 -2.49 -11.15 1.69
C LEU A 111 -1.67 -10.50 2.83
N ALA A 112 -1.04 -9.35 2.59
CA ALA A 112 -0.31 -8.59 3.61
C ALA A 112 -1.18 -8.25 4.83
N TYR A 113 -2.42 -7.80 4.57
CA TYR A 113 -3.38 -7.50 5.63
C TYR A 113 -3.80 -8.75 6.40
N THR A 114 -4.07 -9.86 5.71
CA THR A 114 -4.39 -11.13 6.39
C THR A 114 -3.22 -11.69 7.18
N LEU A 115 -1.99 -11.44 6.73
CA LEU A 115 -0.77 -11.76 7.48
C LEU A 115 -0.72 -10.92 8.76
N TYR A 116 -0.98 -9.62 8.69
CA TYR A 116 -0.98 -8.72 9.85
C TYR A 116 -2.00 -9.12 10.93
N ASP A 117 -3.21 -9.51 10.55
CA ASP A 117 -4.32 -9.81 11.47
C ASP A 117 -4.33 -11.26 11.99
N GLU A 118 -3.25 -12.03 11.78
CA GLU A 118 -3.09 -13.45 12.17
C GLU A 118 -4.10 -14.45 11.58
N LYS A 119 -5.20 -13.98 10.98
CA LYS A 119 -6.26 -14.78 10.35
C LYS A 119 -5.74 -15.64 9.19
N ILE A 120 -4.57 -15.33 8.66
CA ILE A 120 -3.88 -16.18 7.69
C ILE A 120 -3.64 -17.59 8.22
N PHE A 121 -3.41 -17.78 9.53
CA PHE A 121 -3.19 -19.11 10.09
C PHE A 121 -4.42 -20.01 9.91
N VAL A 122 -5.64 -19.45 9.94
CA VAL A 122 -6.88 -20.18 9.64
C VAL A 122 -6.95 -20.59 8.17
N LEU A 123 -6.51 -19.73 7.25
CA LEU A 123 -6.46 -20.03 5.82
C LEU A 123 -5.35 -21.02 5.46
N LEU A 124 -4.24 -21.00 6.19
CA LEU A 124 -3.06 -21.85 5.95
C LEU A 124 -3.12 -23.19 6.69
N ASP A 125 -3.91 -23.34 7.76
CA ASP A 125 -4.09 -24.59 8.50
C ASP A 125 -4.36 -25.82 7.61
N PRO A 126 -5.25 -25.79 6.60
CA PRO A 126 -5.44 -26.94 5.71
C PRO A 126 -4.19 -27.26 4.88
N ILE A 127 -3.43 -26.24 4.47
CA ILE A 127 -2.20 -26.39 3.67
C ILE A 127 -1.08 -26.95 4.54
N TYR A 128 -0.95 -26.45 5.76
CA TYR A 128 0.01 -26.92 6.75
C TYR A 128 -0.23 -28.40 7.10
N LYS A 129 -1.49 -28.76 7.38
CA LYS A 129 -1.91 -30.15 7.61
C LYS A 129 -1.64 -31.04 6.41
N ALA A 130 -1.96 -30.58 5.19
CA ALA A 130 -1.66 -31.32 3.96
C ALA A 130 -0.16 -31.61 3.81
N GLY A 131 0.71 -30.63 4.06
CA GLY A 131 2.15 -30.83 4.09
C GLY A 131 2.57 -31.90 5.10
N GLY A 132 1.94 -31.93 6.27
CA GLY A 132 2.14 -32.94 7.30
C GLY A 132 1.75 -34.36 6.87
N TYR A 133 0.61 -34.51 6.20
CA TYR A 133 0.20 -35.80 5.64
C TYR A 133 1.15 -36.31 4.54
N LEU A 134 1.66 -35.42 3.70
CA LEU A 134 2.59 -35.80 2.63
C LEU A 134 3.91 -36.33 3.17
N ILE A 135 4.46 -35.69 4.21
CA ILE A 135 5.76 -36.10 4.74
C ILE A 135 5.65 -37.32 5.68
N THR A 136 4.55 -37.50 6.40
CA THR A 136 4.31 -38.69 7.23
C THR A 136 4.02 -39.95 6.42
N SER A 137 3.70 -39.79 5.13
CA SER A 137 3.61 -40.91 4.17
C SER A 137 4.99 -41.43 3.73
N VAL A 138 6.07 -40.73 4.05
CA VAL A 138 7.45 -41.16 3.73
C VAL A 138 7.94 -42.14 4.79
N PRO A 139 8.46 -43.32 4.43
CA PRO A 139 8.92 -44.29 5.42
C PRO A 139 10.12 -43.73 6.21
N THR A 140 10.02 -43.75 7.53
CA THR A 140 10.99 -43.16 8.48
C THR A 140 12.40 -43.73 8.37
N THR A 141 12.55 -44.90 7.73
CA THR A 141 13.83 -45.55 7.43
C THR A 141 14.68 -44.82 6.40
N TRP A 142 14.07 -44.01 5.51
CA TRP A 142 14.77 -43.23 4.49
C TRP A 142 15.43 -41.95 5.05
N LEU A 143 15.03 -41.53 6.26
CA LEU A 143 15.47 -40.28 6.90
C LEU A 143 16.40 -40.54 8.10
N GLY A 144 17.05 -41.70 8.13
CA GLY A 144 17.94 -42.12 9.21
C GLY A 144 19.08 -41.12 9.46
N GLY A 145 19.16 -40.60 10.69
CA GLY A 145 20.24 -39.71 11.15
C GLY A 145 19.88 -38.22 11.23
N LEU A 146 18.71 -37.79 10.74
CA LEU A 146 18.19 -36.44 10.97
C LEU A 146 17.42 -36.36 12.29
N GLN A 147 17.47 -35.20 12.96
CA GLN A 147 16.48 -34.87 14.00
C GLN A 147 15.12 -34.79 13.31
N LEU A 148 14.41 -35.92 13.28
CA LEU A 148 13.20 -36.12 12.47
C LEU A 148 12.15 -35.05 12.77
N ASP A 149 11.99 -34.67 14.03
CA ASP A 149 11.01 -33.65 14.46
C ASP A 149 11.29 -32.26 13.85
N LEU A 150 12.56 -31.84 13.81
CA LEU A 150 12.99 -30.59 13.18
C LEU A 150 12.81 -30.66 11.66
N PHE A 151 13.13 -31.80 11.06
CA PHE A 151 12.96 -32.00 9.62
C PHE A 151 11.48 -31.93 9.19
N TYR A 152 10.59 -32.60 9.93
CA TYR A 152 9.14 -32.55 9.68
C TYR A 152 8.59 -31.14 9.81
N THR A 153 8.97 -30.42 10.87
CA THR A 153 8.51 -29.05 11.12
C THR A 153 9.00 -28.11 10.01
N CYS A 154 10.30 -28.13 9.69
CA CYS A 154 10.87 -27.30 8.63
C CYS A 154 10.25 -27.60 7.26
N PHE A 155 9.98 -28.86 6.95
CA PHE A 155 9.33 -29.23 5.69
C PHE A 155 7.91 -28.68 5.59
N GLN A 156 7.10 -28.82 6.65
CA GLN A 156 5.71 -28.32 6.65
C GLN A 156 5.66 -26.78 6.51
N LEU A 157 6.54 -26.06 7.21
CA LEU A 157 6.64 -24.60 7.10
C LEU A 157 7.09 -24.18 5.69
N THR A 158 8.13 -24.82 5.15
CA THR A 158 8.65 -24.54 3.81
C THR A 158 7.61 -24.87 2.73
N PHE A 159 6.87 -25.97 2.88
CA PHE A 159 5.80 -26.36 1.97
C PHE A 159 4.70 -25.29 1.94
N THR A 160 4.28 -24.81 3.12
CA THR A 160 3.27 -23.76 3.24
C THR A 160 3.73 -22.46 2.58
N ALA A 161 4.97 -22.02 2.84
CA ALA A 161 5.56 -20.85 2.18
C ALA A 161 5.65 -21.01 0.66
N CYS A 162 6.02 -22.19 0.17
CA CYS A 162 6.08 -22.51 -1.25
C CYS A 162 4.72 -22.41 -1.94
N VAL A 163 3.64 -22.83 -1.29
CA VAL A 163 2.28 -22.74 -1.87
C VAL A 163 1.86 -21.27 -2.05
N ILE A 164 2.15 -20.41 -1.08
CA ILE A 164 1.86 -18.97 -1.18
C ILE A 164 2.74 -18.31 -2.26
N ALA A 165 4.04 -18.63 -2.29
CA ALA A 165 4.95 -18.13 -3.32
C ALA A 165 4.55 -18.63 -4.72
N PHE A 166 4.02 -19.85 -4.83
CA PHE A 166 3.45 -20.38 -6.06
C PHE A 166 2.21 -19.61 -6.49
N PHE A 167 1.32 -19.24 -5.56
CA PHE A 167 0.17 -18.39 -5.87
C PHE A 167 0.62 -17.01 -6.39
N PHE A 168 1.63 -16.40 -5.78
CA PHE A 168 2.23 -15.17 -6.28
C PHE A 168 2.81 -15.34 -7.70
N GLN A 169 3.55 -16.43 -7.93
CA GLN A 169 4.10 -16.75 -9.24
C GLN A 169 3.01 -17.01 -10.29
N PHE A 170 1.88 -17.59 -9.89
CA PHE A 170 0.71 -17.77 -10.74
C PHE A 170 0.09 -16.42 -11.15
N LEU A 171 -0.01 -15.46 -10.22
CA LEU A 171 -0.46 -14.10 -10.54
C LEU A 171 0.47 -13.40 -11.53
N LEU A 172 1.79 -13.53 -11.37
CA LEU A 172 2.78 -12.97 -12.31
C LEU A 172 2.73 -13.66 -13.66
N TYR A 173 2.67 -14.99 -13.69
CA TYR A 173 2.49 -15.77 -14.93
C TYR A 173 1.23 -15.33 -15.67
N TRP A 174 0.12 -15.15 -14.93
CA TRP A 174 -1.12 -14.65 -15.49
C TRP A 174 -0.90 -13.30 -16.14
N GLN A 175 -0.29 -12.33 -15.45
CA GLN A 175 0.04 -11.02 -16.03
C GLN A 175 0.92 -11.14 -17.28
N TYR A 176 2.01 -11.91 -17.22
CA TYR A 176 2.91 -12.12 -18.36
C TYR A 176 2.14 -12.66 -19.56
N ARG A 177 1.26 -13.63 -19.39
CA ARG A 177 0.48 -14.19 -20.49
C ARG A 177 -0.31 -13.12 -21.27
N ASN A 178 -0.58 -11.94 -20.71
CA ASN A 178 -1.32 -10.84 -21.36
C ASN A 178 -0.45 -9.67 -21.81
N GLY A 179 0.86 -9.88 -21.91
CA GLY A 179 1.78 -8.90 -22.52
C GLY A 179 2.43 -7.94 -21.53
N TYR A 180 2.26 -8.12 -20.22
CA TYR A 180 2.94 -7.32 -19.21
C TYR A 180 4.40 -7.75 -19.04
N THR A 181 5.36 -6.84 -19.19
CA THR A 181 6.77 -7.13 -18.88
C THR A 181 6.96 -7.38 -17.37
N ALA A 182 8.02 -8.10 -16.99
CA ALA A 182 8.35 -8.35 -15.58
C ALA A 182 8.41 -7.04 -14.76
N THR A 183 9.11 -6.03 -15.30
CA THR A 183 9.20 -4.71 -14.68
C THR A 183 7.86 -3.99 -14.63
N GLY A 184 7.06 -4.07 -15.70
CA GLY A 184 5.76 -3.41 -15.77
C GLY A 184 4.76 -4.02 -14.79
N ALA A 185 4.64 -5.35 -14.78
CA ALA A 185 3.78 -6.09 -13.87
C ALA A 185 4.12 -5.79 -12.41
N LEU A 186 5.38 -5.97 -12.00
CA LEU A 186 5.81 -5.75 -10.61
C LEU A 186 5.65 -4.29 -10.17
N ASN A 187 5.95 -3.33 -11.04
CA ASN A 187 5.84 -1.91 -10.72
C ASN A 187 4.37 -1.46 -10.62
N ILE A 188 3.49 -1.93 -11.51
CA ILE A 188 2.04 -1.64 -11.43
C ILE A 188 1.45 -2.33 -10.20
N MET A 189 1.83 -3.58 -9.96
CA MET A 189 1.35 -4.39 -8.84
C MET A 189 1.80 -3.84 -7.49
N GLY A 190 3.05 -3.38 -7.38
CA GLY A 190 3.59 -2.74 -6.18
C GLY A 190 3.02 -1.34 -5.96
N SER A 191 2.80 -0.55 -7.01
CA SER A 191 2.28 0.83 -6.86
C SER A 191 0.78 0.95 -6.55
N ILE A 192 0.06 -0.16 -6.32
CA ILE A 192 -1.39 -0.13 -6.10
C ILE A 192 -1.84 0.72 -4.92
N PRO A 193 -1.19 0.70 -3.74
CA PRO A 193 -1.58 1.57 -2.64
C PRO A 193 -1.58 3.04 -3.07
N LEU A 194 -0.60 3.45 -3.89
CA LEU A 194 -0.59 4.80 -4.47
C LEU A 194 -1.74 5.01 -5.43
N VAL A 195 -2.01 4.06 -6.32
CA VAL A 195 -3.13 4.16 -7.28
C VAL A 195 -4.46 4.33 -6.55
N ILE A 196 -4.67 3.62 -5.44
CA ILE A 196 -5.87 3.74 -4.61
C ILE A 196 -5.95 5.13 -3.96
N ILE A 197 -4.89 5.57 -3.28
CA ILE A 197 -4.84 6.93 -2.67
C ILE A 197 -5.08 7.99 -3.74
N ALA A 198 -4.45 7.83 -4.90
CA ALA A 198 -4.53 8.71 -6.04
C ALA A 198 -5.94 8.81 -6.66
N LEU A 199 -6.77 7.78 -6.51
CA LEU A 199 -8.19 7.77 -6.91
C LEU A 199 -9.09 8.42 -5.86
N ILE A 200 -8.78 8.24 -4.57
CA ILE A 200 -9.61 8.70 -3.45
C ILE A 200 -9.32 10.17 -3.09
N LEU A 201 -8.07 10.61 -3.21
CA LEU A 201 -7.59 11.95 -2.82
C LEU A 201 -8.38 13.12 -3.46
N PRO A 202 -8.79 13.08 -4.74
CA PRO A 202 -9.65 14.12 -5.32
C PRO A 202 -10.98 14.29 -4.59
N PHE A 203 -11.59 13.18 -4.13
CA PHE A 203 -12.85 13.21 -3.39
C PHE A 203 -12.67 13.67 -1.94
N LEU A 204 -11.57 13.28 -1.30
CA LEU A 204 -11.22 13.79 0.03
C LEU A 204 -11.07 15.31 0.01
N LYS A 205 -10.44 15.86 -1.03
CA LYS A 205 -10.27 17.31 -1.19
C LYS A 205 -11.59 18.05 -1.40
N LEU A 206 -12.53 17.46 -2.15
CA LEU A 206 -13.86 18.05 -2.36
C LEU A 206 -14.65 18.09 -1.04
N VAL A 207 -14.59 17.01 -0.24
CA VAL A 207 -15.26 16.95 1.06
C VAL A 207 -14.64 17.92 2.08
N SER A 208 -13.31 18.13 2.05
CA SER A 208 -12.66 19.13 2.91
C SER A 208 -12.93 20.57 2.47
N ALA A 209 -13.11 20.83 1.17
CA ALA A 209 -13.38 22.16 0.64
C ALA A 209 -14.84 22.61 0.86
N ASP A 210 -15.77 21.66 0.96
CA ASP A 210 -17.20 21.90 1.23
C ASP A 210 -17.54 21.97 2.75
N GLY A 211 -16.51 22.05 3.61
CA GLY A 211 -16.68 22.32 5.05
C GLY A 211 -17.29 21.18 5.88
N MET A 212 -17.56 19.99 5.30
CA MET A 212 -18.19 18.88 6.03
C MET A 212 -17.22 18.13 6.98
N ILE A 213 -15.92 18.39 6.91
CA ILE A 213 -14.90 17.89 7.86
C ILE A 213 -14.04 19.08 8.33
N ALA A 214 -14.69 20.10 8.88
CA ALA A 214 -14.02 21.25 9.50
C ALA A 214 -14.03 21.15 11.04
N ASP A 215 -13.87 19.95 11.61
CA ASP A 215 -13.73 19.81 13.07
C ASP A 215 -12.88 18.62 13.54
N GLY A 216 -11.88 18.19 12.76
CA GLY A 216 -11.17 16.95 13.14
C GLY A 216 -9.85 16.61 12.48
N ALA A 217 -9.10 17.56 11.93
CA ALA A 217 -7.67 17.37 11.64
C ALA A 217 -7.02 18.70 11.23
N GLY A 218 -6.33 19.35 12.17
CA GLY A 218 -5.53 20.55 11.90
C GLY A 218 -6.12 21.80 12.53
N GLY A 219 -6.03 21.90 13.85
CA GLY A 219 -6.11 23.19 14.51
C GLY A 219 -4.94 24.04 14.04
N ASP A 220 -5.21 24.97 13.13
CA ASP A 220 -4.34 26.10 12.81
C ASP A 220 -4.17 26.91 14.10
N TYR A 221 -3.03 26.71 14.75
CA TYR A 221 -2.52 27.68 15.71
C TYR A 221 -2.11 28.94 14.93
N MET A 222 -2.67 30.06 15.36
CA MET A 222 -2.55 31.41 14.82
C MET A 222 -1.11 31.90 14.60
N HIS A 223 -0.92 32.83 13.66
CA HIS A 223 -0.49 34.21 13.99
C HIS A 223 -0.43 35.11 12.75
N GLN A 224 -1.31 36.12 12.66
CA GLN A 224 -0.98 37.40 12.03
C GLN A 224 -1.90 38.49 12.61
N GLY A 225 -1.31 39.49 13.28
CA GLY A 225 -2.00 40.75 13.59
C GLY A 225 -1.65 41.36 14.94
N ASP A 226 -0.38 41.71 15.14
CA ASP A 226 0.05 42.64 16.19
C ASP A 226 -0.25 44.08 15.74
N PHE A 227 -1.11 44.77 16.48
CA PHE A 227 -1.15 46.23 16.64
C PHE A 227 -1.54 46.51 18.10
N ALA A 228 -0.52 46.86 18.88
CA ALA A 228 -0.54 47.34 20.28
C ALA A 228 -1.07 48.79 20.40
N PRO A 229 -0.93 49.51 21.54
CA PRO A 229 -1.37 49.25 22.92
C PRO A 229 -2.10 50.46 23.57
N ASP A 230 -2.46 50.30 24.85
CA ASP A 230 -2.69 51.31 25.90
C ASP A 230 -3.95 52.18 25.94
N GLY A 231 -4.71 51.94 27.03
CA GLY A 231 -5.08 52.96 28.01
C GLY A 231 -6.29 53.84 27.69
N ASP A 232 -7.40 53.63 28.41
CA ASP A 232 -7.78 54.65 29.39
C ASP A 232 -8.75 54.14 30.45
N VAL A 233 -8.62 54.74 31.63
CA VAL A 233 -9.22 54.40 32.91
C VAL A 233 -10.25 55.48 33.26
N VAL A 234 -11.48 55.05 33.61
CA VAL A 234 -12.42 55.66 34.59
C VAL A 234 -13.24 56.92 34.20
N HIS A 235 -14.56 56.88 34.42
CA HIS A 235 -15.29 57.68 35.44
C HIS A 235 -16.79 57.34 35.54
N ASP A 236 -17.14 56.70 36.66
CA ASP A 236 -18.21 57.00 37.63
C ASP A 236 -19.35 57.98 37.26
N THR A 237 -20.63 57.63 37.54
CA THR A 237 -21.54 58.35 38.47
C THR A 237 -23.03 57.94 38.41
N ALA A 238 -23.57 57.66 39.60
CA ALA A 238 -24.86 58.10 40.18
C ALA A 238 -26.24 57.60 39.66
N ILE A 239 -26.83 56.70 40.46
CA ILE A 239 -28.15 56.74 41.14
C ILE A 239 -29.38 57.30 40.38
N ALA A 240 -30.41 56.46 40.24
CA ALA A 240 -31.80 56.81 40.56
C ALA A 240 -32.62 55.57 40.97
N GLN A 241 -33.02 55.57 42.23
CA GLN A 241 -33.97 54.69 42.89
C GLN A 241 -35.36 55.34 42.77
N ASP A 242 -36.39 54.64 42.27
CA ASP A 242 -37.69 54.44 42.94
C ASP A 242 -38.86 53.99 42.04
N SER A 243 -39.56 52.98 42.57
CA SER A 243 -41.02 52.84 42.71
C SER A 243 -41.91 52.28 41.57
N TYR A 244 -42.46 51.08 41.88
CA TYR A 244 -43.87 50.63 41.88
C TYR A 244 -44.12 49.28 41.18
N MET A 245 -44.32 48.24 41.99
CA MET A 245 -45.50 47.33 42.01
C MET A 245 -45.17 46.04 42.78
N SER A 246 -45.35 46.05 44.11
CA SER A 246 -46.19 45.12 44.91
C SER A 246 -45.96 45.41 46.39
#